data_AF-A0AAP0F3W1-F1
#
_entry.id   AF-A0AAP0F3W1-F1
#
_cell.length_a   1.000
_cell.length_b   1.000
_cell.length_c   1.000
_cell.angle_alpha   90.00
_cell.angle_beta   90.00
_cell.angle_gamma   90.00
#
_symmetry.space_group_name_H-M   'P 1'
#
loop_
_entity.id
_entity.type
_entity.pdbx_description
1 polymer ?
#
loop_
_entity_poly.entity_id
_entity_poly.type
_entity_poly.pdbx_seq_one_letter_code
_entity_poly.pdbx_strand_id
1 'polypeptide(L)' 'MKSGSYTQFDQGTLRILHSILASQHAQQSKFRNNLFEFIISEAKLVIEDEITDKSVEEKLFVLQFLVRAFALSGDV' A
#
# COMPACT_ATOMS: atom_id res chain seq x y z
N MET A 1 8.20 14.44 -20.81
CA MET A 1 8.08 13.73 -19.53
C MET A 1 6.73 13.02 -19.55
N LYS A 2 6.70 11.68 -19.56
CA LYS A 2 5.43 10.95 -19.49
C LYS A 2 4.95 11.06 -18.04
N SER A 3 3.87 11.81 -17.82
CA SER A 3 3.08 11.72 -16.60
C SER A 3 2.60 10.28 -16.51
N GLY A 4 3.20 9.51 -15.60
CA GLY A 4 2.72 8.19 -15.26
C GLY A 4 1.38 8.39 -14.59
N SER A 5 0.28 8.15 -15.31
CA SER A 5 -1.02 7.97 -14.70
C SER A 5 -0.90 6.77 -13.77
N TYR A 6 -0.81 7.02 -12.47
CA TYR A 6 -0.98 5.97 -11.47
C TYR A 6 -2.39 5.42 -11.69
N THR A 7 -2.49 4.23 -12.29
CA THR A 7 -3.76 3.51 -12.37
C THR A 7 -4.27 3.39 -10.94
N GLN A 8 -5.32 4.16 -10.64
CA GLN A 8 -5.88 4.31 -9.32
C GLN A 8 -6.22 2.94 -8.74
N PHE A 9 -5.55 2.57 -7.65
CA PHE A 9 -5.91 1.38 -6.88
C PHE A 9 -7.35 1.54 -6.41
N ASP A 10 -8.24 0.73 -6.97
CA ASP A 10 -9.67 0.81 -6.71
C ASP A 10 -10.07 -0.04 -5.50
N GLN A 11 -11.37 -0.02 -5.17
CA GLN A 11 -11.92 -0.83 -4.09
C GLN A 11 -11.70 -2.33 -4.29
N GLY A 12 -11.67 -2.79 -5.55
CA GLY A 12 -11.39 -4.19 -5.88
C GLY A 12 -9.97 -4.59 -5.48
N THR A 13 -8.99 -3.73 -5.77
CA THR A 13 -7.59 -3.98 -5.45
C THR A 13 -7.34 -3.98 -3.95
N LEU A 14 -7.93 -3.02 -3.22
CA LEU A 14 -7.88 -2.99 -1.76
C LEU A 14 -8.53 -4.22 -1.12
N ARG A 15 -9.65 -4.69 -1.67
CA ARG A 15 -10.32 -5.91 -1.20
C ARG A 15 -9.46 -7.16 -1.38
N ILE A 16 -8.72 -7.27 -2.49
CA ILE A 16 -7.77 -8.38 -2.71
C ILE A 16 -6.66 -8.32 -1.67
N LEU A 17 -6.05 -7.16 -1.48
CA LEU A 17 -5.00 -6.95 -0.48
C LEU A 17 -5.50 -7.34 0.93
N HIS A 18 -6.68 -6.86 1.31
CA HIS A 18 -7.32 -7.24 2.57
C HIS A 18 -7.51 -8.74 2.69
N SER A 19 -8.00 -9.42 1.64
CA SER A 19 -8.27 -10.86 1.68
C SER A 19 -6.99 -11.67 1.86
N ILE A 20 -5.87 -11.22 1.29
CA ILE A 20 -4.55 -11.83 1.47
C ILE A 20 -4.09 -11.66 2.93
N LEU A 21 -4.14 -10.43 3.45
CA LEU A 21 -3.69 -10.10 4.80
C LEU A 21 -4.57 -10.73 5.89
N ALA A 22 -5.89 -10.81 5.67
CA ALA A 22 -6.85 -11.41 6.59
C ALA A 22 -6.90 -12.95 6.52
N SER A 23 -6.16 -13.59 5.59
CA SER A 23 -6.14 -15.06 5.49
C SER A 23 -5.47 -15.69 6.72
N GLN A 24 -6.26 -16.36 7.56
CA GLN A 24 -5.82 -16.95 8.83
C GLN A 24 -5.41 -18.42 8.69
N HIS A 25 -4.52 -18.72 7.75
CA HIS A 25 -3.90 -20.04 7.68
C HIS A 25 -2.50 -19.98 8.31
N ALA A 26 -2.19 -20.89 9.24
CA ALA A 26 -0.91 -20.91 9.96
C ALA A 26 0.31 -20.95 9.00
N GLN A 27 0.18 -21.63 7.86
CA GLN A 27 1.18 -21.68 6.78
C GLN A 27 1.40 -20.34 6.05
N GLN A 28 0.43 -19.41 6.10
CA GLN A 28 0.47 -18.10 5.43
C GLN A 28 1.01 -16.99 6.34
N SER A 29 1.24 -17.25 7.63
CA SER A 29 1.71 -16.26 8.61
C SER A 29 3.04 -15.61 8.22
N LYS A 30 4.03 -16.40 7.81
CA LYS A 30 5.33 -15.91 7.35
C LYS A 30 5.22 -15.10 6.05
N PHE A 31 4.38 -15.56 5.13
CA PHE A 31 4.11 -14.83 3.89
C PHE A 31 3.47 -13.46 4.17
N ARG A 32 2.49 -13.41 5.09
CA ARG A 32 1.85 -12.16 5.51
C ARG A 32 2.84 -11.19 6.14
N ASN A 33 3.69 -11.66 7.06
CA ASN A 33 4.70 -10.80 7.68
C ASN A 33 5.70 -10.27 6.64
N ASN A 34 6.19 -11.13 5.74
CA ASN A 34 7.09 -10.69 4.67
C ASN A 34 6.43 -9.67 3.73
N LEU A 35 5.17 -9.90 3.38
CA LEU A 35 4.39 -8.98 2.54
C LEU A 35 4.18 -7.63 3.25
N PHE A 36 3.89 -7.66 4.55
CA PHE A 36 3.73 -6.45 5.36
C PHE A 36 5.02 -5.63 5.45
N GLU A 37 6.14 -6.28 5.79
CA GLU A 37 7.46 -5.64 5.80
C GLU A 37 7.83 -5.06 4.43
N PHE A 38 7.50 -5.78 3.35
CA PHE A 38 7.68 -5.28 1.98
C PHE A 38 6.82 -4.03 1.71
N ILE A 39 5.54 -4.03 2.08
CA ILE A 39 4.65 -2.88 1.92
C ILE A 39 5.19 -1.68 2.71
N ILE A 40 5.69 -1.86 3.93
CA ILE A 40 6.32 -0.78 4.71
C ILE A 40 7.57 -0.23 4.02
N SER A 41 8.44 -1.11 3.53
CA SER A 41 9.67 -0.72 2.85
C SER A 41 9.38 0.10 1.59
N GLU A 42 8.47 -0.37 0.75
CA GLU A 42 8.06 0.33 -0.47
C GLU A 42 7.34 1.64 -0.15
N ALA A 43 6.50 1.67 0.89
CA ALA A 43 5.83 2.90 1.32
C ALA A 43 6.81 4.00 1.72
N LYS A 44 7.92 3.64 2.38
CA LYS A 44 8.99 4.60 2.71
C LYS A 44 9.64 5.17 1.46
N LEU A 45 10.03 4.33 0.51
CA LEU A 45 10.60 4.78 -0.78
C LEU A 45 9.65 5.71 -1.52
N VAL A 46 8.36 5.36 -1.56
CA VAL A 46 7.34 6.19 -2.21
C VAL A 46 7.20 7.56 -1.52
N ILE A 47 7.21 7.58 -0.18
CA ILE A 47 7.09 8.83 0.59
C ILE A 47 8.34 9.71 0.46
N GLU A 48 9.52 9.11 0.55
CA GLU A 48 10.81 9.82 0.59
C GLU A 48 11.25 10.30 -0.80
N ASP A 49 11.04 9.51 -1.84
CA ASP A 49 11.60 9.77 -3.18
C ASP A 49 10.52 10.07 -4.23
N GLU A 50 9.40 9.34 -4.27
CA GLU A 50 8.48 9.43 -5.40
C GLU A 50 7.44 10.55 -5.31
N ILE A 51 6.95 10.86 -4.11
CA ILE A 51 5.88 11.85 -3.97
C ILE A 51 6.40 13.24 -3.65
N THR A 52 7.66 13.42 -3.28
CA THR A 52 8.23 14.67 -2.77
C THR A 52 8.05 15.84 -3.74
N ASP A 53 8.25 15.60 -5.04
CA ASP A 53 8.10 16.60 -6.12
C ASP A 53 6.70 16.63 -6.76
N LYS A 54 5.74 15.87 -6.24
CA LYS A 54 4.37 15.83 -6.76
C LYS A 54 3.47 16.93 -6.20
N SER A 55 2.35 17.16 -6.87
CA SER A 55 1.28 18.04 -6.39
C SER A 55 0.71 17.54 -5.06
N VAL A 56 0.05 18.45 -4.33
CA VAL A 56 -0.59 18.12 -3.04
C VAL A 56 -1.68 17.05 -3.25
N GLU A 57 -2.42 17.14 -4.35
CA GLU A 57 -3.48 16.21 -4.71
C GLU A 57 -2.95 14.79 -4.92
N GLU A 58 -1.85 14.65 -5.66
CA GLU A 58 -1.19 13.35 -5.89
C GLU A 58 -0.61 12.76 -4.60
N LYS A 59 -0.01 13.60 -3.74
CA LYS A 59 0.48 13.19 -2.42
C LYS A 59 -0.65 12.65 -1.54
N LEU A 60 -1.77 13.37 -1.49
CA LEU A 60 -2.94 12.96 -0.71
C LEU A 60 -3.53 11.65 -1.23
N PHE A 61 -3.55 11.45 -2.55
CA PHE A 61 -4.02 10.20 -3.15
C PHE A 61 -3.16 9.00 -2.72
N VAL A 62 -1.83 9.14 -2.76
CA VAL A 62 -0.89 8.10 -2.32
C VAL A 62 -1.03 7.83 -0.82
N LEU A 63 -1.11 8.86 0.01
CA LEU A 63 -1.29 8.72 1.45
C LEU A 63 -2.62 8.02 1.80
N GLN A 64 -3.72 8.32 1.10
CA GLN A 64 -5.00 7.63 1.30
C GLN A 64 -4.90 6.13 1.00
N PHE A 65 -4.14 5.73 -0.01
CA PHE A 65 -3.89 4.32 -0.31
C PHE A 65 -3.08 3.66 0.82
N LEU A 66 -1.97 4.28 1.23
CA LEU A 66 -1.10 3.73 2.28
C LEU A 66 -1.84 3.56 3.62
N VAL A 67 -2.61 4.56 4.03
CA VAL A 67 -3.42 4.48 5.25
C VAL A 67 -4.41 3.32 5.18
N ARG A 68 -5.06 3.10 4.02
CA ARG A 68 -5.97 1.96 3.84
C ARG A 68 -5.21 0.65 3.85
N ALA A 69 -4.06 0.55 3.19
CA ALA A 69 -3.24 -0.66 3.20
C ALA A 69 -2.78 -1.04 4.62
N PHE A 70 -2.32 -0.06 5.41
CA PHE A 70 -1.86 -0.28 6.79
C PHE A 70 -3.00 -0.64 7.76
N ALA A 71 -4.16 0.00 7.61
CA ALA A 71 -5.35 -0.38 8.38
C ALA A 71 -5.75 -1.84 8.13
N LEU A 72 -5.58 -2.34 6.90
CA LEU A 72 -5.91 -3.72 6.53
C LEU A 72 -4.85 -4.74 7.02
N SER A 73 -3.62 -4.31 7.28
CA SER A 73 -2.57 -5.18 7.84
C SER A 73 -2.62 -5.31 9.36
N GLY A 74 -3.49 -4.54 10.03
CA GLY A 74 -3.63 -4.57 11.50
C GLY A 74 -2.56 -3.77 12.23
N ASP A 75 -1.94 -2.79 11.57
CA ASP A 75 -0.95 -1.89 12.15
C ASP A 75 -1.63 -0.62 12.69
N VAL A 76 -2.42 -0.78 13.77
CA VAL A 76 -2.98 0.32 14.58
C VAL A 76 -2.84 -0.02 16.06
#